data_AF-T1DFA1-F1
#
_entry.id   AF-T1DFA1-F1
#
_cell.length_a   1.000
_cell.length_b   1.000
_cell.length_c   1.000
_cell.angle_alpha   90.00
_cell.angle_beta   90.00
_cell.angle_gamma   90.00
#
_symmetry.space_group_name_H-M   'P 1'
#
loop_
_entity.id
_entity.type
_entity.pdbx_description
1 polymer ?
#
loop_
_entity_poly.entity_id
_entity_poly.type
_entity_poly.pdbx_seq_one_letter_code
_entity_poly.pdbx_strand_id
1 'polypeptide(L)'
;CLDKPIPVSFNHPENQSMTEAGVRDNVNCALQLLHGMGAEYNGANRWYDKTMQFVISADGNCGLNYEHSVAEGIAVIRLIEHILDYMEEIKSRRLTRLSSMCDLAMPKKLHWNVDGCVNNMKIEAQNEIKDLANNLDIYILRYMKFGREFPKTVNMSPDSFIQLALQLTHYKIHRCLVPTYESASIRRFYLGRVDNIRAASIPALKWCSAMTGDIKATDDEKIILIRTAIEWQTKVMLSTILGHGVDNHLLGLRESVEELGIEVPGIFKDKTYLECNRFRLSTSQVPTTKDAFMCYGAVVEHGYGAAYNPHKNNIVVAISCWCNCPDTRADIFAEKLKESFDEMYALLTSNIELAKNRKVTLTQQVIVEENCLSNAVDHRAFNNVKKVEIGNLQNHFQK
;
A
#
# COMPACT_ATOMS: atom_id res chain seq x y z
N CYS A 1 10.44 3.96 -28.61
CA CYS A 1 10.51 3.09 -27.41
C CYS A 1 10.55 3.90 -26.13
N LEU A 2 11.31 5.01 -26.09
CA LEU A 2 11.25 5.93 -24.95
C LEU A 2 9.83 6.47 -24.77
N ASP A 3 9.45 6.61 -23.51
CA ASP A 3 8.26 7.37 -23.17
C ASP A 3 8.43 8.84 -23.55
N LYS A 4 7.32 9.44 -23.97
CA LYS A 4 7.25 10.88 -24.22
C LYS A 4 7.19 11.63 -22.89
N PRO A 5 7.73 12.86 -22.82
CA PRO A 5 7.58 13.72 -21.65
C PRO A 5 6.11 13.93 -21.28
N ILE A 6 5.82 13.96 -19.98
CA ILE A 6 4.49 14.19 -19.44
C ILE A 6 4.39 15.63 -18.92
N PRO A 7 3.28 16.36 -19.17
CA PRO A 7 3.09 17.71 -18.66
C PRO A 7 3.15 17.80 -17.12
N VAL A 8 3.62 18.93 -16.60
CA VAL A 8 3.62 19.21 -15.15
C VAL A 8 2.21 19.42 -14.56
N SER A 9 1.16 19.49 -15.39
CA SER A 9 -0.23 19.57 -14.94
C SER A 9 -0.70 18.35 -14.14
N PHE A 10 0.03 17.24 -14.21
CA PHE A 10 -0.19 16.03 -13.40
C PHE A 10 0.60 16.04 -12.09
N ASN A 11 1.33 17.11 -11.78
CA ASN A 11 1.91 17.29 -10.45
C ASN A 11 0.79 17.38 -9.41
N HIS A 12 1.12 17.01 -8.18
CA HIS A 12 0.22 17.19 -7.06
C HIS A 12 -0.14 18.68 -6.89
N PRO A 13 -1.41 19.03 -6.63
CA PRO A 13 -1.84 20.43 -6.51
C PRO A 13 -1.11 21.25 -5.45
N GLU A 14 -0.60 20.60 -4.40
CA GLU A 14 0.18 21.26 -3.34
C GLU A 14 1.65 21.51 -3.71
N ASN A 15 2.17 20.88 -4.77
CA ASN A 15 3.53 21.08 -5.26
C ASN A 15 3.61 22.24 -6.28
N GLN A 16 3.03 23.40 -5.91
CA GLN A 16 2.98 24.59 -6.78
C GLN A 16 4.37 25.08 -7.18
N SER A 17 5.34 25.06 -6.26
CA SER A 17 6.71 25.50 -6.52
C SER A 17 7.40 24.67 -7.61
N MET A 18 7.23 23.33 -7.58
CA MET A 18 7.76 22.46 -8.63
C MET A 18 7.06 22.71 -9.96
N THR A 19 5.75 22.89 -9.92
CA THR A 19 4.93 23.17 -11.10
C THR A 19 5.31 24.50 -11.77
N GLU A 20 5.49 25.57 -10.99
CA GLU A 20 5.97 26.87 -11.44
C GLU A 20 7.41 26.80 -11.99
N ALA A 21 8.26 25.97 -11.39
CA ALA A 21 9.61 25.71 -11.87
C ALA A 21 9.67 24.81 -13.12
N GLY A 22 8.53 24.30 -13.60
CA GLY A 22 8.48 23.37 -14.73
C GLY A 22 9.09 21.99 -14.41
N VAL A 23 9.19 21.63 -13.14
CA VAL A 23 9.76 20.37 -12.66
C VAL A 23 8.64 19.39 -12.30
N ARG A 24 8.80 18.14 -12.75
CA ARG A 24 7.87 17.06 -12.39
C ARG A 24 8.09 16.61 -10.95
N ASP A 25 7.01 16.40 -10.22
CA ASP A 25 7.07 15.87 -8.85
C ASP A 25 7.02 14.33 -8.83
N ASN A 26 7.16 13.75 -7.62
CA ASN A 26 7.16 12.30 -7.45
C ASN A 26 5.81 11.66 -7.83
N VAL A 27 4.69 12.37 -7.68
CA VAL A 27 3.34 11.90 -8.04
C VAL A 27 3.25 11.74 -9.56
N ASN A 28 3.62 12.78 -10.29
CA ASN A 28 3.64 12.77 -11.74
C ASN A 28 4.56 11.66 -12.29
N CYS A 29 5.76 11.50 -11.72
CA CYS A 29 6.67 10.42 -12.11
C CYS A 29 6.09 9.03 -11.82
N ALA A 30 5.44 8.82 -10.67
CA ALA A 30 4.85 7.55 -10.27
C ALA A 30 3.68 7.14 -11.17
N LEU A 31 2.75 8.06 -11.45
CA LEU A 31 1.59 7.82 -12.31
C LEU A 31 2.01 7.40 -13.75
N GLN A 32 3.07 8.00 -14.29
CA GLN A 32 3.63 7.57 -15.58
C GLN A 32 4.16 6.12 -15.53
N LEU A 33 4.81 5.73 -14.43
CA LEU A 33 5.34 4.37 -14.27
C LEU A 33 4.23 3.34 -14.04
N LEU A 34 3.16 3.70 -13.33
CA LEU A 34 2.03 2.81 -13.05
C LEU A 34 1.20 2.54 -14.30
N HIS A 35 0.68 3.57 -14.96
CA HIS A 35 -0.30 3.43 -16.03
C HIS A 35 -0.01 4.30 -17.27
N GLY A 36 1.19 4.91 -17.35
CA GLY A 36 1.59 5.70 -18.51
C GLY A 36 0.74 6.95 -18.74
N MET A 37 -0.01 7.41 -17.74
CA MET A 37 -1.00 8.50 -17.83
C MET A 37 -2.16 8.25 -18.82
N GLY A 38 -2.53 6.98 -19.05
CA GLY A 38 -3.66 6.66 -19.91
C GLY A 38 -3.32 6.61 -21.41
N ALA A 39 -4.33 6.36 -22.23
CA ALA A 39 -4.18 6.07 -23.66
C ALA A 39 -3.68 7.27 -24.48
N GLU A 40 -3.93 8.50 -24.03
CA GLU A 40 -3.56 9.74 -24.71
C GLU A 40 -2.05 10.04 -24.60
N TYR A 41 -1.35 9.40 -23.64
CA TYR A 41 0.06 9.61 -23.36
C TYR A 41 0.89 8.34 -23.64
N ASN A 42 1.42 7.70 -22.58
CA ASN A 42 2.32 6.55 -22.68
C ASN A 42 1.65 5.23 -22.25
N GLY A 43 0.36 5.22 -21.93
CA GLY A 43 -0.35 4.00 -21.52
C GLY A 43 -0.37 2.92 -22.61
N ALA A 44 -0.34 3.31 -23.87
CA ALA A 44 -0.22 2.38 -25.01
C ALA A 44 1.23 1.94 -25.33
N ASN A 45 2.24 2.50 -24.65
CA ASN A 45 3.65 2.12 -24.80
C ASN A 45 4.05 1.06 -23.76
N ARG A 46 3.20 0.06 -23.54
CA ARG A 46 3.30 -0.95 -22.49
C ARG A 46 2.85 -2.32 -23.00
N TRP A 47 3.30 -3.35 -22.31
CA TRP A 47 2.84 -4.73 -22.44
C TRP A 47 2.74 -5.34 -21.03
N TYR A 48 1.60 -5.14 -20.37
CA TYR A 48 1.42 -5.45 -18.95
C TYR A 48 1.56 -6.94 -18.59
N ASP A 49 1.32 -7.84 -19.54
CA ASP A 49 1.58 -9.29 -19.34
C ASP A 49 3.08 -9.60 -19.18
N LYS A 50 3.98 -8.66 -19.53
CA LYS A 50 5.40 -8.88 -19.40
C LYS A 50 5.83 -8.59 -17.96
N THR A 51 6.44 -9.60 -17.32
CA THR A 51 6.89 -9.54 -15.93
C THR A 51 7.68 -8.30 -15.56
N MET A 52 8.56 -7.81 -16.44
CA MET A 52 9.40 -6.64 -16.19
C MET A 52 9.41 -5.72 -17.40
N GLN A 53 9.04 -4.47 -17.18
CA GLN A 53 9.01 -3.41 -18.18
C GLN A 53 9.81 -2.21 -17.68
N PHE A 54 11.05 -2.09 -18.14
CA PHE A 54 11.88 -0.91 -17.85
C PHE A 54 11.35 0.28 -18.64
N VAL A 55 10.95 1.33 -17.94
CA VAL A 55 10.43 2.56 -18.53
C VAL A 55 11.55 3.60 -18.48
N ILE A 56 11.91 4.11 -19.66
CA ILE A 56 12.89 5.18 -19.82
C ILE A 56 12.20 6.30 -20.59
N SER A 57 12.00 7.43 -19.93
CA SER A 57 11.36 8.62 -20.49
C SER A 57 12.39 9.59 -21.04
N ALA A 58 12.06 10.28 -22.13
CA ALA A 58 12.95 11.24 -22.77
C ALA A 58 13.29 12.45 -21.87
N ASP A 59 12.48 12.72 -20.85
CA ASP A 59 12.69 13.77 -19.84
C ASP A 59 13.50 13.29 -18.62
N GLY A 60 14.01 12.05 -18.64
CA GLY A 60 14.85 11.49 -17.59
C GLY A 60 14.11 10.71 -16.52
N ASN A 61 12.77 10.69 -16.51
CA ASN A 61 12.03 9.80 -15.60
C ASN A 61 12.30 8.33 -15.98
N CYS A 62 12.75 7.54 -15.00
CA CYS A 62 13.14 6.15 -15.20
C CYS A 62 12.56 5.28 -14.10
N GLY A 63 12.13 4.07 -14.45
CA GLY A 63 11.61 3.14 -13.47
C GLY A 63 11.28 1.78 -14.06
N LEU A 64 10.52 1.00 -13.29
CA LEU A 64 10.11 -0.34 -13.65
C LEU A 64 8.63 -0.51 -13.34
N ASN A 65 7.87 -0.98 -14.31
CA ASN A 65 6.57 -1.59 -14.09
C ASN A 65 6.75 -3.11 -14.12
N TYR A 66 6.17 -3.83 -13.17
CA TYR A 66 6.33 -5.29 -13.10
C TYR A 66 5.00 -5.97 -12.81
N GLU A 67 4.81 -7.15 -13.39
CA GLU A 67 3.63 -7.99 -13.19
C GLU A 67 3.85 -8.84 -11.93
N HIS A 68 2.89 -8.79 -11.00
CA HIS A 68 3.07 -9.22 -9.61
C HIS A 68 2.85 -10.73 -9.39
N SER A 69 2.25 -11.45 -10.36
CA SER A 69 1.99 -12.88 -10.26
C SER A 69 3.28 -13.69 -10.15
N VAL A 70 4.39 -13.21 -10.74
CA VAL A 70 5.66 -13.94 -10.83
C VAL A 70 6.59 -13.68 -9.65
N ALA A 71 6.59 -12.48 -9.07
CA ALA A 71 7.57 -12.09 -8.06
C ALA A 71 7.02 -11.09 -7.04
N GLU A 72 7.61 -11.12 -5.84
CA GLU A 72 7.38 -10.11 -4.79
C GLU A 72 8.32 -8.91 -4.94
N GLY A 73 7.91 -7.75 -4.43
CA GLY A 73 8.66 -6.49 -4.51
C GLY A 73 10.12 -6.59 -4.05
N ILE A 74 10.43 -7.40 -3.02
CA ILE A 74 11.80 -7.55 -2.51
C ILE A 74 12.76 -8.16 -3.54
N ALA A 75 12.29 -9.08 -4.40
CA ALA A 75 13.12 -9.67 -5.44
C ALA A 75 13.40 -8.66 -6.56
N VAL A 76 12.39 -7.87 -6.90
CA VAL A 76 12.45 -6.82 -7.91
C VAL A 76 13.38 -5.69 -7.48
N ILE A 77 13.26 -5.21 -6.24
CA ILE A 77 14.13 -4.16 -5.71
C ILE A 77 15.60 -4.58 -5.71
N ARG A 78 15.91 -5.81 -5.30
CA ARG A 78 17.29 -6.32 -5.35
C ARG A 78 17.88 -6.33 -6.75
N LEU A 79 17.06 -6.65 -7.77
CA LEU A 79 17.49 -6.56 -9.16
C LEU A 79 17.77 -5.10 -9.56
N ILE A 80 16.88 -4.18 -9.20
CA ILE A 80 17.05 -2.75 -9.50
C ILE A 80 18.29 -2.18 -8.82
N GLU A 81 18.51 -2.45 -7.53
CA GLU A 81 19.71 -2.01 -6.81
C GLU A 81 20.98 -2.53 -7.50
N HIS A 82 21.00 -3.81 -7.87
CA HIS A 82 22.13 -4.41 -8.58
C HIS A 82 22.40 -3.74 -9.93
N ILE A 83 21.35 -3.44 -10.72
CA ILE A 83 21.49 -2.73 -12.00
C ILE A 83 22.05 -1.33 -11.79
N LEU A 84 21.56 -0.60 -10.79
CA LEU A 84 22.02 0.76 -10.48
C LEU A 84 23.48 0.77 -10.02
N ASP A 85 23.86 -0.16 -9.12
CA ASP A 85 25.26 -0.32 -8.68
C ASP A 85 26.18 -0.66 -9.85
N TYR A 86 25.75 -1.55 -10.75
CA TYR A 86 26.50 -1.91 -11.94
C TYR A 86 26.69 -0.71 -12.88
N MET A 87 25.66 0.13 -13.06
CA MET A 87 25.77 1.35 -13.87
C MET A 87 26.78 2.35 -13.28
N GLU A 88 26.78 2.53 -11.95
CA GLU A 88 27.77 3.36 -11.24
C GLU A 88 29.20 2.79 -11.41
N GLU A 89 29.35 1.48 -11.26
CA GLU A 89 30.61 0.77 -11.44
C GLU A 89 31.17 0.96 -12.86
N ILE A 90 30.38 0.72 -13.90
CA ILE A 90 30.81 0.86 -15.30
C ILE A 90 31.23 2.31 -15.60
N LYS A 91 30.49 3.30 -15.07
CA LYS A 91 30.85 4.72 -15.19
C LYS A 91 32.21 5.02 -14.57
N SER A 92 32.51 4.42 -13.41
CA SER A 92 33.80 4.61 -12.72
C SER A 92 34.98 3.94 -13.43
N ARG A 93 34.77 2.74 -14.00
CA ARG A 93 35.81 1.95 -14.66
C ARG A 93 36.30 2.57 -15.97
N ARG A 94 35.60 3.57 -16.52
CA ARG A 94 35.90 4.21 -17.81
C ARG A 94 36.29 3.19 -18.89
N LEU A 95 35.54 2.09 -18.97
CA LEU A 95 35.84 1.01 -19.91
C LEU A 95 35.96 1.61 -21.32
N THR A 96 37.13 1.43 -21.94
CA THR A 96 37.35 1.84 -23.32
C THR A 96 36.33 1.09 -24.17
N ARG A 97 35.44 1.84 -24.83
CA ARG A 97 34.45 1.26 -25.73
C ARG A 97 35.21 0.56 -26.85
N LEU A 98 35.33 -0.77 -26.78
CA LEU A 98 35.82 -1.55 -27.88
C LEU A 98 34.81 -1.38 -29.01
N SER A 99 35.27 -0.90 -30.17
CA SER A 99 34.47 -0.90 -31.39
C SER A 99 34.00 -2.33 -31.62
N SER A 100 32.68 -2.54 -31.65
CA SER A 100 32.12 -3.84 -31.99
C SER A 100 32.70 -4.26 -33.34
N MET A 101 33.49 -5.34 -33.37
CA MET A 101 34.08 -5.84 -34.62
C MET A 101 33.06 -6.53 -35.53
N CYS A 102 31.81 -6.66 -35.08
CA CYS A 102 30.72 -7.27 -35.82
C CYS A 102 29.60 -6.27 -36.07
N ASP A 103 29.13 -6.23 -37.32
CA ASP A 103 27.90 -5.56 -37.70
C ASP A 103 26.72 -6.28 -37.01
N LEU A 104 26.01 -5.56 -36.15
CA LEU A 104 24.80 -6.07 -35.49
C LEU A 104 23.62 -5.99 -36.45
N ALA A 105 22.76 -7.01 -36.46
CA ALA A 105 21.54 -6.99 -37.24
C ALA A 105 20.61 -5.86 -36.78
N MET A 106 19.92 -5.24 -37.74
CA MET A 106 18.92 -4.21 -37.44
C MET A 106 17.75 -4.79 -36.62
N PRO A 107 17.27 -4.08 -35.59
CA PRO A 107 16.09 -4.50 -34.83
C PRO A 107 14.87 -4.69 -35.75
N LYS A 108 14.18 -5.83 -35.61
CA LYS A 108 13.01 -6.16 -36.41
C LYS A 108 11.75 -5.56 -35.79
N LYS A 109 11.02 -4.74 -36.55
CA LYS A 109 9.70 -4.23 -36.15
C LYS A 109 8.69 -5.38 -36.10
N LEU A 110 7.93 -5.48 -35.01
CA LEU A 110 6.79 -6.39 -34.91
C LEU A 110 5.58 -5.74 -35.60
N HIS A 111 4.99 -6.45 -36.56
CA HIS A 111 3.83 -6.00 -37.31
C HIS A 111 2.58 -6.75 -36.84
N TRP A 112 1.46 -6.04 -36.77
CA TRP A 112 0.17 -6.57 -36.34
C TRP A 112 -0.86 -6.37 -37.44
N ASN A 113 -1.63 -7.42 -37.74
CA ASN A 113 -2.79 -7.32 -38.61
C ASN A 113 -4.00 -7.01 -37.74
N VAL A 114 -4.55 -5.80 -37.90
CA VAL A 114 -5.67 -5.31 -37.09
C VAL A 114 -6.93 -5.38 -37.93
N ASP A 115 -7.88 -6.23 -37.52
CA ASP A 115 -9.20 -6.31 -38.12
C ASP A 115 -10.21 -5.44 -37.36
N GLY A 116 -11.49 -5.48 -37.76
CA GLY A 116 -12.55 -4.73 -37.10
C GLY A 116 -12.76 -5.13 -35.64
N CYS A 117 -12.57 -6.40 -35.30
CA CYS A 117 -12.73 -6.91 -33.94
C CYS A 117 -11.63 -6.37 -33.02
N VAL A 118 -10.37 -6.52 -33.43
CA VAL A 118 -9.21 -6.01 -32.69
C VAL A 118 -9.25 -4.48 -32.58
N ASN A 119 -9.74 -3.79 -33.61
CA ASN A 119 -9.89 -2.33 -33.54
C ASN A 119 -10.93 -1.90 -32.49
N ASN A 120 -12.04 -2.64 -32.33
CA ASN A 120 -13.03 -2.38 -31.28
C ASN A 120 -12.44 -2.65 -29.90
N MET A 121 -11.76 -3.79 -29.70
CA MET A 121 -11.07 -4.12 -28.44
C MET A 121 -10.06 -3.04 -28.05
N LYS A 122 -9.33 -2.49 -29.03
CA LYS A 122 -8.41 -1.38 -28.79
C LYS A 122 -9.12 -0.13 -28.28
N ILE A 123 -10.27 0.23 -28.85
CA ILE A 123 -11.05 1.40 -28.41
C ILE A 123 -11.57 1.19 -26.98
N GLU A 124 -12.08 0.00 -26.67
CA GLU A 124 -12.53 -0.37 -25.33
C GLU A 124 -11.39 -0.25 -24.31
N ALA A 125 -10.23 -0.86 -24.59
CA ALA A 125 -9.05 -0.80 -23.73
C ALA A 125 -8.52 0.64 -23.57
N GLN A 126 -8.62 1.48 -24.60
CA GLN A 126 -8.23 2.89 -24.52
C GLN A 126 -9.12 3.69 -23.55
N ASN A 127 -10.43 3.40 -23.53
CA ASN A 127 -11.35 4.01 -22.58
C ASN A 127 -11.11 3.48 -21.17
N GLU A 128 -10.91 2.17 -21.01
CA GLU A 128 -10.66 1.56 -19.70
C GLU A 128 -9.41 2.12 -19.02
N ILE A 129 -8.27 2.19 -19.73
CA ILE A 129 -7.04 2.74 -19.15
C ILE A 129 -7.15 4.24 -18.87
N LYS A 130 -7.98 4.97 -19.63
CA LYS A 130 -8.26 6.39 -19.38
C LYS A 130 -9.05 6.56 -18.09
N ASP A 131 -10.11 5.78 -17.91
CA ASP A 131 -10.95 5.84 -16.71
C ASP A 131 -10.16 5.40 -15.46
N LEU A 132 -9.36 4.33 -15.56
CA LEU A 132 -8.48 3.89 -14.48
C LEU A 132 -7.44 4.96 -14.10
N ALA A 133 -6.79 5.58 -15.09
CA ALA A 133 -5.79 6.62 -14.85
C ALA A 133 -6.41 7.87 -14.21
N ASN A 134 -7.64 8.25 -14.59
CA ASN A 134 -8.35 9.39 -14.02
C ASN A 134 -8.90 9.11 -12.62
N ASN A 135 -9.20 7.85 -12.31
CA ASN A 135 -9.78 7.46 -11.04
C ASN A 135 -8.73 7.17 -9.95
N LEU A 136 -7.45 6.99 -10.29
CA LEU A 136 -6.40 6.75 -9.31
C LEU A 136 -5.94 8.07 -8.67
N ASP A 137 -6.10 8.18 -7.35
CA ASP A 137 -5.49 9.23 -6.55
C ASP A 137 -4.22 8.68 -5.90
N ILE A 138 -3.10 9.42 -5.97
CA ILE A 138 -1.84 9.04 -5.32
C ILE A 138 -1.12 10.25 -4.72
N TYR A 139 -0.59 10.05 -3.51
CA TYR A 139 0.25 11.01 -2.82
C TYR A 139 1.56 10.36 -2.38
N ILE A 140 2.70 11.04 -2.58
CA ILE A 140 4.01 10.57 -2.14
C ILE A 140 4.49 11.41 -0.94
N LEU A 141 4.31 10.87 0.26
CA LEU A 141 4.79 11.49 1.50
C LEU A 141 6.29 11.19 1.69
N ARG A 142 7.12 12.23 1.70
CA ARG A 142 8.51 12.16 2.17
C ARG A 142 8.61 12.79 3.55
N TYR A 143 8.55 11.96 4.58
CA TYR A 143 8.62 12.40 5.96
C TYR A 143 10.08 12.53 6.42
N MET A 144 10.53 13.75 6.71
CA MET A 144 11.95 14.09 6.88
C MET A 144 12.41 14.25 8.33
N LYS A 145 11.51 14.21 9.32
CA LYS A 145 11.84 14.48 10.73
C LYS A 145 12.63 13.35 11.38
N PHE A 146 12.30 12.10 11.04
CA PHE A 146 13.04 10.91 11.46
C PHE A 146 12.85 9.78 10.45
N GLY A 147 13.67 8.74 10.56
CA GLY A 147 13.51 7.48 9.84
C GLY A 147 13.53 6.29 10.79
N ARG A 148 13.97 5.13 10.28
CA ARG A 148 14.03 3.87 11.06
C ARG A 148 14.92 3.92 12.29
N GLU A 149 15.81 4.90 12.41
CA GLU A 149 16.69 4.99 13.58
C GLU A 149 15.95 5.43 14.84
N PHE A 150 14.92 6.28 14.73
CA PHE A 150 14.18 6.73 15.92
C PHE A 150 13.44 5.58 16.63
N PRO A 151 12.60 4.76 15.97
CA PRO A 151 11.94 3.64 16.65
C PRO A 151 12.92 2.68 17.33
N LYS A 152 14.12 2.50 16.77
CA LYS A 152 15.17 1.66 17.38
C LYS A 152 15.68 2.22 18.70
N THR A 153 15.77 3.55 18.87
CA THR A 153 16.28 4.16 20.13
C THR A 153 15.34 3.91 21.32
N VAL A 154 14.06 3.64 21.05
CA VAL A 154 13.02 3.29 22.03
C VAL A 154 12.66 1.79 21.99
N ASN A 155 13.57 0.95 21.47
CA ASN A 155 13.44 -0.51 21.43
C ASN A 155 12.18 -1.01 20.68
N MET A 156 11.77 -0.33 19.62
CA MET A 156 10.62 -0.66 18.78
C MET A 156 11.07 -1.07 17.36
N SER A 157 10.35 -2.01 16.74
CA SER A 157 10.55 -2.33 15.33
C SER A 157 10.12 -1.14 14.47
N PRO A 158 10.96 -0.63 13.54
CA PRO A 158 10.57 0.44 12.63
C PRO A 158 9.35 0.10 11.78
N ASP A 159 9.21 -1.17 11.41
CA ASP A 159 8.10 -1.66 10.62
C ASP A 159 6.78 -1.62 11.41
N SER A 160 6.76 -2.25 12.59
CA SER A 160 5.59 -2.21 13.48
C SER A 160 5.23 -0.79 13.92
N PHE A 161 6.21 0.09 14.07
CA PHE A 161 5.98 1.51 14.36
C PHE A 161 5.21 2.19 13.21
N ILE A 162 5.61 1.98 11.95
CA ILE A 162 4.93 2.56 10.79
C ILE A 162 3.54 1.95 10.61
N GLN A 163 3.38 0.64 10.82
CA GLN A 163 2.08 -0.03 10.77
C GLN A 163 1.10 0.57 11.77
N LEU A 164 1.52 0.79 13.02
CA LEU A 164 0.67 1.46 14.00
C LEU A 164 0.40 2.93 13.64
N ALA A 165 1.35 3.65 13.05
CA ALA A 165 1.09 4.99 12.54
C ALA A 165 -0.05 4.97 11.50
N LEU A 166 -0.03 4.01 10.56
CA LEU A 166 -1.11 3.83 9.57
C LEU A 166 -2.45 3.49 10.23
N GLN A 167 -2.47 2.65 11.27
CA GLN A 167 -3.68 2.37 12.05
C GLN A 167 -4.23 3.63 12.73
N LEU A 168 -3.36 4.41 13.37
CA LEU A 168 -3.74 5.68 14.02
C LEU A 168 -4.27 6.68 13.00
N THR A 169 -3.63 6.80 11.85
CA THR A 169 -4.07 7.67 10.75
C THR A 169 -5.46 7.29 10.26
N HIS A 170 -5.69 6.01 9.98
CA HIS A 170 -7.00 5.54 9.56
C HIS A 170 -8.05 5.81 10.65
N TYR A 171 -7.72 5.58 11.91
CA TYR A 171 -8.63 5.84 13.04
C TYR A 171 -8.94 7.34 13.22
N LYS A 172 -7.96 8.24 13.05
CA LYS A 172 -8.15 9.70 13.10
C LYS A 172 -9.14 10.19 12.04
N ILE A 173 -9.08 9.62 10.83
CA ILE A 173 -9.94 10.02 9.70
C ILE A 173 -11.32 9.37 9.81
N HIS A 174 -11.37 8.06 10.05
CA HIS A 174 -12.57 7.24 9.88
C HIS A 174 -13.23 6.78 11.18
N ARG A 175 -12.60 7.03 12.34
CA ARG A 175 -13.06 6.60 13.67
C ARG A 175 -13.25 5.10 13.84
N CYS A 176 -12.61 4.32 12.98
CA CYS A 176 -12.57 2.86 13.06
C CYS A 176 -11.23 2.31 12.57
N LEU A 177 -10.89 1.10 13.03
CA LEU A 177 -9.91 0.27 12.35
C LEU A 177 -10.63 -0.61 11.33
N VAL A 178 -9.90 -1.01 10.29
CA VAL A 178 -10.42 -1.80 9.18
C VAL A 178 -9.54 -3.03 8.95
N PRO A 179 -10.06 -4.09 8.31
CA PRO A 179 -9.25 -5.20 7.85
C PRO A 179 -8.03 -4.66 7.09
N THR A 180 -6.85 -4.87 7.67
CA THR A 180 -5.59 -4.35 7.16
C THR A 180 -4.73 -5.50 6.71
N TYR A 181 -4.24 -5.41 5.48
CA TYR A 181 -3.26 -6.33 4.91
C TYR A 181 -1.86 -5.76 5.03
N GLU A 182 -0.92 -6.56 5.51
CA GLU A 182 0.51 -6.31 5.44
C GLU A 182 1.20 -7.57 4.92
N SER A 183 1.97 -7.43 3.83
CA SER A 183 2.66 -8.56 3.22
C SER A 183 3.77 -9.14 4.12
N ALA A 184 3.64 -10.39 4.54
CA ALA A 184 4.70 -11.15 5.21
C ALA A 184 5.35 -12.16 4.28
N SER A 185 6.66 -12.02 4.02
CA SER A 185 7.42 -13.01 3.26
C SER A 185 7.54 -14.33 4.04
N ILE A 186 7.00 -15.41 3.47
CA ILE A 186 7.14 -16.80 3.94
C ILE A 186 8.19 -17.57 3.12
N ARG A 187 9.12 -16.87 2.45
CA ARG A 187 10.23 -17.45 1.66
C ARG A 187 11.20 -18.35 2.44
N ARG A 188 11.00 -18.53 3.74
CA ARG A 188 11.68 -19.54 4.56
C ARG A 188 11.24 -20.96 4.19
N PHE A 189 10.05 -21.09 3.61
CA PHE A 189 9.51 -22.34 3.10
C PHE A 189 9.78 -22.47 1.59
N TYR A 190 9.90 -23.71 1.11
CA TYR A 190 10.07 -23.98 -0.31
C TYR A 190 8.87 -23.42 -1.10
N LEU A 191 9.16 -22.67 -2.17
CA LEU A 191 8.17 -21.93 -2.98
C LEU A 191 7.35 -20.89 -2.20
N GLY A 192 7.73 -20.57 -0.97
CA GLY A 192 7.03 -19.60 -0.14
C GLY A 192 6.97 -18.22 -0.79
N ARG A 193 5.75 -17.68 -0.92
CA ARG A 193 5.47 -16.31 -1.38
C ARG A 193 5.23 -15.41 -0.17
N VAL A 194 3.98 -15.06 0.07
CA VAL A 194 3.55 -14.19 1.17
C VAL A 194 2.39 -14.81 1.93
N ASP A 195 2.26 -14.42 3.19
CA ASP A 195 1.06 -14.56 3.99
C ASP A 195 0.72 -13.17 4.57
N ASN A 196 -0.38 -13.03 5.30
CA ASN A 196 -0.88 -11.74 5.76
C ASN A 196 -0.56 -11.47 7.24
N ILE A 197 -0.02 -10.28 7.54
CA ILE A 197 0.02 -9.73 8.90
C ILE A 197 -1.18 -8.79 9.07
N ARG A 198 -2.11 -9.18 9.94
CA ARG A 198 -3.30 -8.37 10.23
C ARG A 198 -2.96 -7.29 11.27
N ALA A 199 -2.58 -6.10 10.79
CA ALA A 199 -2.15 -4.99 11.65
C ALA A 199 -3.27 -4.39 12.53
N ALA A 200 -4.52 -4.49 12.08
CA ALA A 200 -5.68 -4.09 12.87
C ALA A 200 -5.93 -5.08 14.00
N SER A 201 -5.64 -4.67 15.24
CA SER A 201 -5.71 -5.53 16.42
C SER A 201 -6.37 -4.82 17.60
N ILE A 202 -6.82 -5.60 18.60
CA ILE A 202 -7.42 -5.04 19.82
C ILE A 202 -6.43 -4.10 20.55
N PRO A 203 -5.14 -4.43 20.72
CA PRO A 203 -4.16 -3.49 21.28
C PRO A 203 -4.01 -2.20 20.46
N ALA A 204 -3.97 -2.31 19.12
CA ALA A 204 -3.90 -1.15 18.25
C ALA A 204 -5.15 -0.27 18.40
N LEU A 205 -6.36 -0.86 18.46
CA LEU A 205 -7.61 -0.13 18.65
C LEU A 205 -7.63 0.63 19.97
N LYS A 206 -7.25 -0.03 21.08
CA LYS A 206 -7.18 0.61 22.41
C LYS A 206 -6.21 1.78 22.41
N TRP A 207 -5.04 1.61 21.81
CA TRP A 207 -4.06 2.68 21.69
C TRP A 207 -4.56 3.84 20.80
N CYS A 208 -5.14 3.56 19.64
CA CYS A 208 -5.70 4.58 18.75
C CYS A 208 -6.80 5.38 19.45
N SER A 209 -7.71 4.70 20.16
CA SER A 209 -8.79 5.33 20.94
C SER A 209 -8.26 6.23 22.05
N ALA A 210 -7.15 5.85 22.69
CA ALA A 210 -6.48 6.67 23.71
C ALA A 210 -5.77 7.89 23.11
N MET A 211 -5.19 7.76 21.91
CA MET A 211 -4.54 8.86 21.20
C MET A 211 -5.53 9.92 20.72
N THR A 212 -6.72 9.50 20.28
CA THR A 212 -7.78 10.42 19.79
C THR A 212 -8.66 11.00 20.89
N GLY A 213 -8.48 10.57 22.14
CA GLY A 213 -9.24 11.04 23.30
C GLY A 213 -10.60 10.36 23.49
N ASP A 214 -10.90 9.32 22.72
CA ASP A 214 -12.12 8.51 22.88
C ASP A 214 -12.07 7.68 24.18
N ILE A 215 -10.86 7.35 24.65
CA ILE A 215 -10.60 6.82 25.98
C ILE A 215 -9.69 7.81 26.73
N LYS A 216 -10.08 8.19 27.96
CA LYS A 216 -9.26 9.04 28.82
C LYS A 216 -8.00 8.28 29.24
N ALA A 217 -6.84 8.77 28.81
CA ALA A 217 -5.54 8.23 29.16
C ALA A 217 -4.52 9.36 29.31
N THR A 218 -3.65 9.23 30.31
CA THR A 218 -2.42 10.02 30.47
C THR A 218 -1.40 9.66 29.38
N ASP A 219 -0.39 10.50 29.20
CA ASP A 219 0.65 10.22 28.20
C ASP A 219 1.46 8.96 28.55
N ASP A 220 1.75 8.71 29.83
CA ASP A 220 2.39 7.47 30.26
C ASP A 220 1.53 6.23 29.95
N GLU A 221 0.21 6.29 30.15
CA GLU A 221 -0.70 5.21 29.75
C GLU A 221 -0.71 5.00 28.24
N LYS A 222 -0.70 6.06 27.43
CA LYS A 222 -0.60 5.96 25.96
C LYS A 222 0.73 5.32 25.53
N ILE A 223 1.84 5.62 26.22
CA ILE A 223 3.15 4.97 25.97
C ILE A 223 3.08 3.47 26.26
N ILE A 224 2.42 3.06 27.34
CA ILE A 224 2.22 1.65 27.68
C ILE A 224 1.34 0.95 26.63
N LEU A 225 0.28 1.62 26.16
CA LEU A 225 -0.62 1.10 25.14
C LEU A 225 0.09 0.90 23.79
N ILE A 226 0.90 1.86 23.31
CA ILE A 226 1.66 1.68 22.07
C ILE A 226 2.70 0.57 22.19
N ARG A 227 3.39 0.42 23.35
CA ARG A 227 4.31 -0.71 23.57
C ARG A 227 3.57 -2.04 23.44
N THR A 228 2.41 -2.14 24.08
CA THR A 228 1.56 -3.35 24.02
C THR A 228 1.14 -3.66 22.58
N ALA A 229 0.77 -2.63 21.80
CA ALA A 229 0.41 -2.79 20.40
C ALA A 229 1.60 -3.21 19.52
N ILE A 230 2.80 -2.68 19.76
CA ILE A 230 4.02 -3.06 19.04
C ILE A 230 4.43 -4.50 19.36
N GLU A 231 4.34 -4.90 20.62
CA GLU A 231 4.62 -6.27 21.05
C GLU A 231 3.65 -7.27 20.40
N TRP A 232 2.37 -6.91 20.31
CA TRP A 232 1.36 -7.68 19.57
C TRP A 232 1.71 -7.79 18.08
N GLN A 233 1.97 -6.66 17.41
CA GLN A 233 2.32 -6.63 15.99
C GLN A 233 3.56 -7.49 15.72
N THR A 234 4.59 -7.35 16.55
CA THR A 234 5.84 -8.13 16.44
C THR A 234 5.55 -9.63 16.61
N LYS A 235 4.71 -10.02 17.57
CA LYS A 235 4.32 -11.42 17.78
C LYS A 235 3.58 -11.99 16.58
N VAL A 236 2.60 -11.26 16.04
CA VAL A 236 1.85 -11.69 14.84
C VAL A 236 2.78 -11.81 13.65
N MET A 237 3.61 -10.79 13.39
CA MET A 237 4.62 -10.81 12.33
C MET A 237 5.52 -12.05 12.43
N LEU A 238 6.07 -12.35 13.61
CA LEU A 238 6.92 -13.53 13.84
C LEU A 238 6.15 -14.84 13.58
N SER A 239 4.91 -14.94 14.04
CA SER A 239 4.05 -16.10 13.80
C SER A 239 3.81 -16.31 12.30
N THR A 240 3.44 -15.24 11.57
CA THR A 240 3.13 -15.28 10.14
C THR A 240 4.35 -15.68 9.30
N ILE A 241 5.53 -15.08 9.52
CA ILE A 241 6.74 -15.43 8.75
C ILE A 241 7.24 -16.86 9.01
N LEU A 242 6.80 -17.47 10.13
CA LEU A 242 7.05 -18.87 10.49
C LEU A 242 5.94 -19.81 10.00
N GLY A 243 5.03 -19.34 9.15
CA GLY A 243 3.99 -20.17 8.54
C GLY A 243 2.80 -20.47 9.46
N HIS A 244 2.66 -19.70 10.54
CA HIS A 244 1.53 -19.79 11.47
C HIS A 244 0.53 -18.63 11.27
N GLY A 245 0.51 -18.03 10.08
CA GLY A 245 -0.53 -17.09 9.67
C GLY A 245 -1.85 -17.83 9.38
N VAL A 246 -2.96 -17.09 9.43
CA VAL A 246 -4.30 -17.69 9.30
C VAL A 246 -4.87 -17.57 7.89
N ASP A 247 -4.47 -16.56 7.13
CA ASP A 247 -5.08 -16.20 5.86
C ASP A 247 -4.86 -17.28 4.79
N ASN A 248 -3.61 -17.69 4.57
CA ASN A 248 -3.29 -18.77 3.63
C ASN A 248 -3.90 -20.12 4.06
N HIS A 249 -3.97 -20.40 5.37
CA HIS A 249 -4.59 -21.63 5.87
C HIS A 249 -6.10 -21.63 5.60
N LEU A 250 -6.80 -20.54 5.92
CA LEU A 250 -8.24 -20.41 5.63
C LEU A 250 -8.53 -20.43 4.13
N LEU A 251 -7.68 -19.82 3.31
CA LEU A 251 -7.76 -19.92 1.85
C LEU A 251 -7.63 -21.37 1.41
N GLY A 252 -6.59 -22.09 1.85
CA GLY A 252 -6.39 -23.50 1.49
C GLY A 252 -7.58 -24.39 1.87
N LEU A 253 -8.17 -24.17 3.05
CA LEU A 253 -9.39 -24.88 3.46
C LEU A 253 -10.59 -24.55 2.56
N ARG A 254 -10.75 -23.28 2.17
CA ARG A 254 -11.83 -22.84 1.26
C ARG A 254 -11.67 -23.45 -0.13
N GLU A 255 -10.47 -23.44 -0.71
CA GLU A 255 -10.23 -24.03 -2.04
C GLU A 255 -10.36 -25.57 -2.00
N SER A 256 -9.97 -26.21 -0.90
CA SER A 256 -10.15 -27.67 -0.73
C SER A 256 -11.62 -28.09 -0.75
N VAL A 257 -12.52 -27.24 -0.22
CA VAL A 257 -13.97 -27.48 -0.27
C VAL A 257 -14.47 -27.53 -1.73
N GLU A 258 -14.00 -26.59 -2.56
CA GLU A 258 -14.34 -26.54 -3.98
C GLU A 258 -13.78 -27.76 -4.73
N GLU A 259 -12.52 -28.11 -4.50
CA GLU A 259 -11.89 -29.28 -5.12
C GLU A 259 -12.59 -30.60 -4.76
N LEU A 260 -13.03 -30.74 -3.51
CA LEU A 260 -13.75 -31.92 -3.04
C LEU A 260 -15.23 -31.93 -3.48
N GLY A 261 -15.75 -30.84 -4.04
CA GLY A 261 -17.15 -30.71 -4.43
C GLY A 261 -18.13 -30.82 -3.26
N ILE A 262 -17.71 -30.46 -2.05
CA ILE A 262 -18.56 -30.50 -0.85
C ILE A 262 -19.27 -29.17 -0.64
N GLU A 263 -20.34 -29.17 0.15
CA GLU A 263 -21.06 -27.94 0.45
C GLU A 263 -20.15 -26.97 1.22
N VAL A 264 -20.10 -25.71 0.76
CA VAL A 264 -19.31 -24.65 1.39
C VAL A 264 -19.68 -24.49 2.87
N PRO A 265 -18.74 -24.73 3.80
CA PRO A 265 -18.95 -24.55 5.23
C PRO A 265 -19.44 -23.15 5.60
N GLY A 266 -20.30 -23.06 6.62
CA GLY A 266 -20.92 -21.79 7.05
C GLY A 266 -19.91 -20.68 7.36
N ILE A 267 -18.73 -21.02 7.87
CA ILE A 267 -17.65 -20.04 8.16
C ILE A 267 -17.25 -19.22 6.92
N PHE A 268 -17.23 -19.82 5.73
CA PHE A 268 -16.84 -19.12 4.49
C PHE A 268 -18.00 -18.33 3.86
N LYS A 269 -19.24 -18.61 4.28
CA LYS A 269 -20.44 -17.85 3.92
C LYS A 269 -20.71 -16.70 4.91
N ASP A 270 -20.06 -16.72 6.07
CA ASP A 270 -20.26 -15.73 7.13
C ASP A 270 -19.81 -14.33 6.66
N LYS A 271 -20.63 -13.31 6.96
CA LYS A 271 -20.32 -11.91 6.63
C LYS A 271 -19.00 -11.46 7.25
N THR A 272 -18.62 -12.00 8.40
CA THR A 272 -17.35 -11.76 9.09
C THR A 272 -16.17 -12.23 8.25
N TYR A 273 -16.26 -13.41 7.63
CA TYR A 273 -15.20 -13.91 6.75
C TYR A 273 -15.08 -13.09 5.46
N LEU A 274 -16.22 -12.67 4.89
CA LEU A 274 -16.22 -11.81 3.71
C LEU A 274 -15.61 -10.44 4.03
N GLU A 275 -16.01 -9.81 5.14
CA GLU A 275 -15.48 -8.51 5.54
C GLU A 275 -14.00 -8.59 5.96
N CYS A 276 -13.58 -9.64 6.67
CA CYS A 276 -12.18 -9.73 7.10
C CYS A 276 -11.19 -9.88 5.94
N ASN A 277 -11.66 -10.28 4.75
CA ASN A 277 -10.87 -10.33 3.52
C ASN A 277 -11.06 -9.11 2.61
N ARG A 278 -11.86 -8.12 3.04
CA ARG A 278 -12.03 -6.84 2.37
C ARG A 278 -11.01 -5.83 2.92
N PHE A 279 -9.79 -5.89 2.41
CA PHE A 279 -8.67 -5.08 2.92
C PHE A 279 -8.78 -3.61 2.51
N ARG A 280 -9.45 -2.81 3.35
CA ARG A 280 -9.59 -1.36 3.14
C ARG A 280 -8.29 -0.59 3.39
N LEU A 281 -7.30 -1.23 4.02
CA LEU A 281 -5.94 -0.72 4.09
C LEU A 281 -4.99 -1.85 3.68
N SER A 282 -4.38 -1.72 2.51
CA SER A 282 -3.42 -2.68 1.98
C SER A 282 -2.03 -2.07 1.98
N THR A 283 -1.09 -2.72 2.65
CA THR A 283 0.20 -2.13 2.98
C THR A 283 1.35 -3.09 2.68
N SER A 284 2.53 -2.53 2.38
CA SER A 284 3.76 -3.31 2.27
C SER A 284 5.00 -2.46 2.50
N GLN A 285 5.93 -3.04 3.25
CA GLN A 285 7.27 -2.50 3.38
C GLN A 285 8.11 -2.88 2.15
N VAL A 286 8.67 -1.88 1.47
CA VAL A 286 9.53 -2.08 0.31
C VAL A 286 10.87 -1.38 0.55
N PRO A 287 11.78 -2.02 1.31
CA PRO A 287 13.03 -1.38 1.70
C PRO A 287 14.00 -1.30 0.52
N THR A 288 14.52 -0.12 0.23
CA THR A 288 15.65 0.09 -0.69
C THR A 288 16.63 1.10 -0.12
N THR A 289 17.91 0.90 -0.42
CA THR A 289 19.02 1.79 -0.06
C THR A 289 19.15 2.97 -1.02
N LYS A 290 18.61 2.84 -2.23
CA LYS A 290 18.60 3.88 -3.27
C LYS A 290 17.43 4.85 -3.03
N ASP A 291 17.49 6.06 -3.60
CA ASP A 291 16.36 6.99 -3.62
C ASP A 291 15.32 6.54 -4.65
N ALA A 292 14.62 5.46 -4.30
CA ALA A 292 13.55 4.87 -5.07
C ALA A 292 12.42 4.45 -4.14
N PHE A 293 11.22 4.39 -4.69
CA PHE A 293 10.03 3.93 -3.98
C PHE A 293 9.17 3.09 -4.90
N MET A 294 8.32 2.27 -4.30
CA MET A 294 7.31 1.47 -4.99
C MET A 294 5.94 2.04 -4.66
N CYS A 295 4.98 1.86 -5.57
CA CYS A 295 3.59 2.24 -5.38
C CYS A 295 2.68 1.24 -6.11
N TYR A 296 1.41 1.21 -5.69
CA TYR A 296 0.33 0.40 -6.28
C TYR A 296 -1.01 1.02 -5.86
N GLY A 297 -2.10 0.67 -6.55
CA GLY A 297 -3.46 1.13 -6.22
C GLY A 297 -4.05 0.43 -4.99
N ALA A 298 -5.16 0.96 -4.47
CA ALA A 298 -5.93 0.30 -3.41
C ALA A 298 -6.62 -0.97 -3.95
N VAL A 299 -6.69 -2.02 -3.12
CA VAL A 299 -7.23 -3.34 -3.53
C VAL A 299 -8.76 -3.44 -3.47
N VAL A 300 -9.41 -2.43 -2.91
CA VAL A 300 -10.87 -2.28 -2.87
C VAL A 300 -11.24 -0.82 -3.13
N GLU A 301 -12.47 -0.58 -3.60
CA GLU A 301 -12.97 0.77 -3.94
C GLU A 301 -12.94 1.73 -2.74
N HIS A 302 -13.36 1.28 -1.55
CA HIS A 302 -13.36 2.08 -0.31
C HIS A 302 -12.12 1.80 0.54
N GLY A 303 -10.94 1.96 -0.04
CA GLY A 303 -9.69 1.65 0.66
C GLY A 303 -8.48 2.43 0.18
N TYR A 304 -7.36 2.13 0.82
CA TYR A 304 -6.06 2.73 0.57
C TYR A 304 -5.01 1.67 0.25
N GLY A 305 -4.10 1.98 -0.67
CA GLY A 305 -2.80 1.33 -0.81
C GLY A 305 -1.73 2.16 -0.10
N ALA A 306 -0.85 1.55 0.68
CA ALA A 306 0.25 2.24 1.37
C ALA A 306 1.55 1.44 1.31
N ALA A 307 2.39 1.77 0.32
CA ALA A 307 3.74 1.22 0.21
C ALA A 307 4.73 2.15 0.92
N TYR A 308 5.60 1.61 1.77
CA TYR A 308 6.54 2.45 2.52
C TYR A 308 7.99 1.94 2.50
N ASN A 309 8.93 2.88 2.44
CA ASN A 309 10.36 2.65 2.51
C ASN A 309 10.96 3.46 3.67
N PRO A 310 11.32 2.81 4.79
CA PRO A 310 11.96 3.49 5.90
C PRO A 310 13.47 3.59 5.69
N HIS A 311 13.95 4.79 5.35
CA HIS A 311 15.38 5.12 5.32
C HIS A 311 15.90 5.40 6.74
N LYS A 312 17.21 5.68 6.87
CA LYS A 312 17.86 5.98 8.15
C LYS A 312 17.17 7.16 8.87
N ASN A 313 17.01 8.28 8.16
CA ASN A 313 16.57 9.56 8.72
C ASN A 313 15.30 10.12 8.06
N ASN A 314 14.67 9.38 7.15
CA ASN A 314 13.40 9.75 6.55
C ASN A 314 12.55 8.49 6.30
N ILE A 315 11.26 8.69 6.03
CA ILE A 315 10.33 7.64 5.64
C ILE A 315 9.62 8.11 4.36
N VAL A 316 9.64 7.29 3.32
CA VAL A 316 8.85 7.54 2.11
C VAL A 316 7.62 6.64 2.15
N VAL A 317 6.43 7.21 1.93
CA VAL A 317 5.16 6.47 1.86
C VAL A 317 4.43 6.89 0.58
N ALA A 318 4.16 5.92 -0.29
CA ALA A 318 3.28 6.10 -1.44
C ALA A 318 1.88 5.64 -1.05
N ILE A 319 0.94 6.58 -1.02
CA ILE A 319 -0.44 6.40 -0.58
C ILE A 319 -1.33 6.51 -1.81
N SER A 320 -2.21 5.55 -2.03
CA SER A 320 -3.16 5.57 -3.13
C SER A 320 -4.59 5.29 -2.66
N CYS A 321 -5.57 5.82 -3.38
CA CYS A 321 -6.98 5.48 -3.26
C CYS A 321 -7.71 5.76 -4.58
N TRP A 322 -9.04 5.70 -4.57
CA TRP A 322 -9.86 5.90 -5.76
C TRP A 322 -10.68 7.19 -5.65
N CYS A 323 -10.57 8.08 -6.64
CA CYS A 323 -11.24 9.38 -6.70
C CYS A 323 -12.78 9.27 -6.61
N ASN A 324 -13.35 8.19 -7.15
CA ASN A 324 -14.78 7.93 -7.11
C ASN A 324 -15.32 7.54 -5.73
N CYS A 325 -14.44 7.26 -4.75
CA CYS A 325 -14.83 7.00 -3.38
C CYS A 325 -14.75 8.30 -2.54
N PRO A 326 -15.89 8.92 -2.17
CA PRO A 326 -15.91 10.21 -1.48
C PRO A 326 -15.30 10.16 -0.07
N ASP A 327 -15.22 8.97 0.52
CA ASP A 327 -14.66 8.75 1.85
C ASP A 327 -13.12 8.71 1.83
N THR A 328 -12.48 8.54 0.66
CA THR A 328 -11.03 8.37 0.57
C THR A 328 -10.35 9.49 -0.20
N ARG A 329 -9.25 9.99 0.36
CA ARG A 329 -8.38 11.01 -0.23
C ARG A 329 -6.93 10.77 0.16
N ALA A 330 -6.03 10.65 -0.83
CA ALA A 330 -4.64 10.28 -0.58
C ALA A 330 -3.87 11.41 0.12
N ASP A 331 -4.17 12.66 -0.22
CA ASP A 331 -3.57 13.87 0.36
C ASP A 331 -3.94 14.04 1.85
N ILE A 332 -5.22 13.93 2.19
CA ILE A 332 -5.71 13.97 3.57
C ILE A 332 -5.09 12.83 4.39
N PHE A 333 -5.02 11.63 3.83
CA PHE A 333 -4.39 10.50 4.50
C PHE A 333 -2.90 10.75 4.74
N ALA A 334 -2.19 11.31 3.77
CA ALA A 334 -0.78 11.67 3.92
C ALA A 334 -0.53 12.76 4.97
N GLU A 335 -1.37 13.80 5.00
CA GLU A 335 -1.30 14.87 5.98
C GLU A 335 -1.53 14.31 7.40
N LYS A 336 -2.59 13.50 7.59
CA LYS A 336 -2.86 12.88 8.89
C LYS A 336 -1.79 11.85 9.28
N LEU A 337 -1.17 11.17 8.31
CA LEU A 337 -0.05 10.26 8.58
C LEU A 337 1.19 11.01 9.07
N LYS A 338 1.50 12.16 8.47
CA LYS A 338 2.56 13.05 8.97
C LYS A 338 2.28 13.47 10.42
N GLU A 339 1.05 13.88 10.73
CA GLU A 339 0.66 14.21 12.11
C GLU A 339 0.77 13.01 13.05
N SER A 340 0.32 11.83 12.63
CA SER A 340 0.46 10.60 13.43
C SER A 340 1.92 10.32 13.76
N PHE A 341 2.85 10.49 12.79
CA PHE A 341 4.28 10.37 13.07
C PHE A 341 4.78 11.42 14.05
N ASP A 342 4.35 12.68 13.90
CA ASP A 342 4.73 13.78 14.79
C ASP A 342 4.24 13.56 16.23
N GLU A 343 2.98 13.13 16.40
CA GLU A 343 2.34 12.81 17.68
C GLU A 343 3.01 11.61 18.35
N MET A 344 3.25 10.53 17.61
CA MET A 344 3.95 9.35 18.12
C MET A 344 5.37 9.69 18.59
N TYR A 345 6.08 10.53 17.83
CA TYR A 345 7.40 11.00 18.22
C TYR A 345 7.34 11.82 19.51
N ALA A 346 6.46 12.83 19.56
CA ALA A 346 6.29 13.68 20.73
C ALA A 346 5.96 12.84 21.99
N LEU A 347 5.01 11.92 21.88
CA LEU A 347 4.61 11.01 22.95
C LEU A 347 5.78 10.17 23.47
N LEU A 348 6.53 9.52 22.58
CA LEU A 348 7.62 8.65 23.01
C LEU A 348 8.84 9.43 23.54
N THR A 349 8.99 10.68 23.13
CA THR A 349 10.03 11.57 23.67
C THR A 349 9.66 12.21 25.00
N SER A 350 8.37 12.28 25.37
CA SER A 350 7.95 12.87 26.65
C SER A 350 8.38 12.02 27.85
N ASN A 351 8.49 10.70 27.67
CA ASN A 351 9.03 9.78 28.67
C ASN A 351 9.82 8.62 28.01
N ILE A 352 11.07 8.91 27.61
CA ILE A 352 11.95 7.97 26.89
C ILE A 352 12.24 6.71 27.70
N GLU A 353 12.38 6.82 29.02
CA GLU A 353 12.69 5.67 29.88
C GLU A 353 11.51 4.68 29.91
N LEU A 354 10.28 5.18 29.98
CA LEU A 354 9.09 4.34 29.86
C LEU A 354 8.96 3.77 28.44
N ALA A 355 9.20 4.57 27.41
CA ALA A 355 9.13 4.14 26.02
C ALA A 355 10.12 3.01 25.69
N LYS A 356 11.29 2.95 26.36
CA LYS A 356 12.28 1.87 26.21
C LYS A 356 11.93 0.60 26.98
N ASN A 357 11.06 0.68 28.00
CA ASN A 357 10.87 -0.38 28.97
C ASN A 357 9.97 -1.50 28.45
N ARG A 358 10.59 -2.64 28.11
CA ARG A 358 9.89 -3.85 27.63
C ARG A 358 9.14 -4.62 28.72
N LYS A 359 9.29 -4.26 30.00
CA LYS A 359 8.69 -4.99 31.13
C LYS A 359 7.34 -4.42 31.57
N VAL A 360 6.96 -3.24 31.07
CA VAL A 360 5.68 -2.60 31.38
C VAL A 360 4.65 -3.04 30.34
N THR A 361 4.34 -4.34 30.33
CA THR A 361 3.12 -4.82 29.71
C THR A 361 2.07 -4.81 30.82
N LEU A 362 0.94 -4.12 30.63
CA LEU A 362 -0.16 -4.15 31.60
C LEU A 362 -0.44 -5.60 31.99
N THR A 363 -0.40 -5.89 33.30
CA THR A 363 -0.93 -7.12 33.86
C THR A 363 -2.31 -7.30 33.23
N GLN A 364 -2.49 -8.38 32.45
CA GLN A 364 -3.71 -8.65 31.71
C GLN A 364 -4.91 -8.47 32.64
N GLN A 365 -5.64 -7.35 32.49
CA GLN A 365 -7.05 -7.39 32.81
C GLN A 365 -7.62 -8.44 31.86
N VAL A 366 -8.06 -9.54 32.47
CA VAL A 366 -8.81 -10.63 31.85
C VAL A 366 -9.73 -10.02 30.81
N ILE A 367 -9.63 -10.52 29.58
CA ILE A 367 -10.53 -10.16 28.50
C ILE A 367 -11.93 -10.53 28.98
N VAL A 368 -12.71 -9.54 29.39
CA VAL A 368 -14.14 -9.71 29.52
C VAL A 368 -14.68 -9.59 28.10
N GLU A 369 -14.98 -10.75 27.49
CA GLU A 369 -15.65 -10.85 26.18
C GLU A 369 -17.06 -10.18 26.17
N GLU A 370 -17.53 -9.64 27.30
CA GLU A 370 -18.91 -9.15 27.46
C GLU A 370 -19.22 -7.80 26.77
N ASN A 371 -18.23 -7.04 26.29
CA ASN A 371 -18.51 -5.78 25.60
C ASN A 371 -18.75 -5.92 24.09
N CYS A 372 -18.70 -7.13 23.53
CA CYS A 372 -19.25 -7.40 22.20
C CYS A 372 -20.75 -7.79 22.24
N LEU A 373 -21.36 -7.87 23.44
CA LEU A 373 -22.77 -8.27 23.61
C LEU A 373 -23.63 -7.26 24.37
N SER A 374 -23.13 -6.07 24.72
CA SER A 374 -23.93 -5.06 25.40
C SER A 374 -23.65 -3.64 24.89
N ASN A 375 -24.24 -3.34 23.74
CA ASN A 375 -24.98 -2.10 23.51
C ASN A 375 -25.74 -2.30 22.21
N ALA A 376 -27.07 -2.33 22.31
CA ALA A 376 -27.93 -2.10 21.17
C ALA A 376 -27.46 -0.79 20.52
N VAL A 377 -26.77 -0.91 19.38
CA VAL A 377 -26.54 0.21 18.49
C VAL A 377 -27.92 0.77 18.21
N ASP A 378 -28.17 1.99 18.68
CA ASP A 378 -29.43 2.68 18.45
C ASP A 378 -29.56 2.86 16.94
N HIS A 379 -30.32 1.97 16.31
CA HIS A 379 -30.62 1.95 14.87
C HIS A 379 -31.44 3.18 14.41
N ARG A 380 -31.56 4.24 15.23
CA ARG A 380 -32.28 5.47 14.91
C ARG A 380 -31.42 6.52 14.20
N ALA A 381 -30.09 6.46 14.29
CA ALA A 381 -29.24 7.47 13.64
C ALA A 381 -29.05 7.27 12.12
N PHE A 382 -29.35 6.08 11.58
CA PHE A 382 -29.24 5.76 10.15
C PHE A 382 -30.58 5.80 9.39
N ASN A 383 -31.70 6.11 10.04
CA ASN A 383 -33.04 6.07 9.43
C ASN A 383 -33.65 7.44 9.06
N ASN A 384 -32.96 8.56 9.28
CA ASN A 384 -33.52 9.90 9.02
C ASN A 384 -33.06 10.60 7.74
N VAL A 385 -32.39 9.90 6.82
CA VAL A 385 -32.10 10.45 5.48
C VAL A 385 -32.48 9.44 4.39
N LYS A 386 -33.76 9.05 4.36
CA LYS A 386 -34.40 8.53 3.15
C LYS A 386 -35.86 8.98 3.09
N LYS A 387 -36.08 10.13 2.44
CA LYS A 387 -37.37 10.43 1.81
C LYS A 387 -37.28 11.53 0.74
N VAL A 388 -36.35 11.39 -0.21
CA VAL A 388 -36.54 11.99 -1.55
C VAL A 388 -35.89 11.05 -2.59
N GLU A 389 -36.76 10.46 -3.41
CA GLU A 389 -36.56 9.88 -4.75
C GLU A 389 -35.43 8.87 -5.00
N ILE A 390 -35.79 7.58 -4.97
CA ILE A 390 -35.12 6.54 -5.77
C ILE A 390 -36.20 5.94 -6.69
N GLY A 391 -36.26 6.45 -7.92
CA GLY A 391 -36.99 5.83 -9.01
C GLY A 391 -36.12 4.80 -9.71
N ASN A 392 -36.66 3.57 -9.82
CA ASN A 392 -36.42 2.58 -10.87
C ASN A 392 -34.98 2.21 -11.25
N LEU A 393 -34.44 1.18 -10.60
CA LEU A 393 -33.44 0.26 -11.17
C LEU A 393 -33.79 -1.18 -10.77
N GLN A 394 -34.89 -1.69 -11.33
CA GLN A 394 -35.14 -3.12 -11.48
C GLN A 394 -35.36 -3.38 -12.97
N ASN A 395 -34.33 -3.93 -13.62
CA ASN A 395 -34.39 -4.79 -14.81
C ASN A 395 -33.02 -4.75 -15.48
N HIS A 396 -32.11 -5.66 -15.11
CA HIS A 396 -31.06 -6.18 -16.00
C HIS A 396 -30.38 -7.41 -15.38
N PHE A 397 -31.16 -8.48 -15.19
CA PHE A 397 -30.65 -9.85 -15.14
C PHE A 397 -31.66 -10.75 -15.85
N GLN A 398 -31.65 -10.68 -17.17
CA GLN A 398 -32.14 -11.71 -18.09
C GLN A 398 -31.69 -11.37 -19.51
N LYS A 399 -30.50 -11.85 -19.88
CA LYS A 399 -30.19 -12.51 -21.15
C LYS A 399 -28.75 -12.99 -21.16
#